data_AF-A0A866W299-F1
#
_entry.id   AF-A0A866W299-F1
#
_cell.length_a   1.000
_cell.length_b   1.000
_cell.length_c   1.000
_cell.angle_alpha   90.00
_cell.angle_beta   90.00
_cell.angle_gamma   90.00
#
_symmetry.space_group_name_H-M   'P 1'
#
loop_
_entity.id
_entity.type
_entity.pdbx_description
1 polymer ?
#
loop_
_entity_poly.entity_id
_entity_poly.type
_entity_poly.pdbx_seq_one_letter_code
_entity_poly.pdbx_strand_id
1 'polypeptide(L)'
;NKLGGVIALVLSIAILFILPITHMSKFQGIQFYPLNQGLFWYMIITILLLTWIGARPVEAPYILTGQILTILYFSYYILNPITSKLWD
;
A
#
# COMPACT_ATOMS: atom_id res chain seq x y z
N ASN A 1 -6.71 19.62 4.27
CA ASN A 1 -7.58 20.13 3.18
C ASN A 1 -8.76 19.17 3.00
N LYS A 2 -10.01 19.63 3.15
CA LYS A 2 -11.21 18.75 3.18
C LYS A 2 -11.35 17.93 1.89
N LEU A 3 -11.07 18.56 0.74
CA LEU A 3 -11.03 17.92 -0.58
C LEU A 3 -9.93 16.85 -0.71
N GLY A 4 -8.73 17.13 -0.21
CA GLY A 4 -7.59 16.22 -0.33
C GLY A 4 -7.83 14.87 0.37
N GLY A 5 -8.51 14.89 1.52
CA GLY A 5 -8.88 13.66 2.23
C GLY A 5 -9.89 12.80 1.45
N VAL A 6 -10.89 13.42 0.83
CA VAL A 6 -11.88 12.71 -0.01
C VAL A 6 -11.21 12.09 -1.23
N ILE A 7 -10.35 12.85 -1.90
CA ILE A 7 -9.59 12.36 -3.06
C ILE A 7 -8.71 11.18 -2.66
N ALA A 8 -7.99 11.26 -1.54
CA ALA A 8 -7.14 10.16 -1.06
C ALA A 8 -7.94 8.88 -0.77
N LEU A 9 -9.17 9.01 -0.25
CA LEU A 9 -10.04 7.86 0.01
C LEU A 9 -10.56 7.21 -1.28
N VAL A 10 -10.97 8.01 -2.27
CA VAL A 10 -11.38 7.47 -3.57
C VAL A 10 -10.20 6.79 -4.25
N LEU A 11 -9.02 7.40 -4.20
CA LEU A 11 -7.79 6.85 -4.77
C LEU A 11 -7.35 5.55 -4.10
N SER A 12 -7.53 5.39 -2.78
CA SER A 12 -7.14 4.16 -2.09
C SER A 12 -7.97 2.94 -2.51
N ILE A 13 -9.19 3.15 -2.97
CA ILE A 13 -10.01 2.07 -3.53
C ILE A 13 -9.69 1.90 -5.02
N ALA A 14 -9.57 3.01 -5.77
CA ALA A 14 -9.33 2.98 -7.21
C ALA A 14 -7.99 2.31 -7.56
N ILE A 15 -6.97 2.42 -6.71
CA ILE A 15 -5.65 1.82 -6.96
C ILE A 15 -5.69 0.28 -7.03
N LEU A 16 -6.71 -0.37 -6.47
CA LEU A 16 -6.89 -1.82 -6.58
C LEU A 16 -7.15 -2.27 -8.03
N PHE A 17 -7.74 -1.41 -8.87
CA PHE A 17 -7.96 -1.73 -10.29
C PHE A 17 -6.66 -1.76 -11.10
N ILE A 18 -5.60 -1.14 -10.61
CA ILE A 18 -4.27 -1.15 -11.25
C ILE A 18 -3.57 -2.51 -11.02
N LEU A 19 -3.87 -3.17 -9.90
CA LEU A 19 -3.23 -4.40 -9.45
C LEU A 19 -3.20 -5.52 -10.54
N PRO A 20 -4.33 -5.90 -11.18
CA PRO A 20 -4.31 -6.92 -12.24
C PRO A 20 -3.52 -6.51 -13.48
N ILE A 21 -3.41 -5.21 -13.79
CA ILE A 21 -2.68 -4.70 -14.95
C ILE A 21 -1.17 -4.73 -14.69
N THR A 22 -0.75 -4.47 -13.44
CA THR A 22 0.65 -4.41 -13.04
C THR A 22 1.26 -5.77 -12.69
N HIS A 23 0.46 -6.83 -12.60
CA HIS A 23 0.93 -8.16 -12.25
C HIS A 23 1.62 -8.84 -13.44
N MET A 24 2.88 -8.48 -13.67
CA MET A 24 3.71 -8.93 -14.79
C MET A 24 4.64 -10.11 -14.43
N SER A 25 4.29 -10.93 -13.43
CA SER A 25 5.17 -12.03 -13.01
C SER A 25 5.10 -13.23 -13.96
N LYS A 26 6.26 -13.78 -14.32
CA LYS A 26 6.35 -15.03 -15.12
C LYS A 26 5.79 -16.24 -14.38
N PHE A 27 5.88 -16.28 -13.05
CA PHE A 27 5.29 -17.32 -12.22
C PHE A 27 4.02 -16.82 -11.51
N GLN A 28 2.98 -17.66 -11.43
CA GLN A 28 1.69 -17.31 -10.81
C GLN A 28 1.74 -17.23 -9.27
N GLY A 29 2.75 -17.84 -8.64
CA GLY A 29 2.84 -17.95 -7.19
C GLY A 29 3.84 -16.97 -6.56
N ILE A 30 3.39 -16.16 -5.61
CA ILE A 30 4.26 -15.32 -4.75
C ILE A 30 5.28 -16.19 -3.96
N GLN A 31 5.01 -17.50 -3.81
CA GLN A 31 5.95 -18.47 -3.22
C GLN A 31 7.34 -18.48 -3.89
N PHE A 32 7.42 -18.13 -5.18
CA PHE A 32 8.67 -18.10 -5.95
C PHE A 32 9.36 -16.73 -5.96
N TYR A 33 8.76 -15.71 -5.31
CA TYR A 33 9.29 -14.36 -5.20
C TYR A 33 9.43 -13.94 -3.73
N PRO A 34 10.52 -14.31 -3.04
CA PRO A 34 10.73 -14.01 -1.62
C PRO A 34 10.63 -12.50 -1.30
N LEU A 35 11.11 -11.64 -2.20
CA LEU A 35 10.99 -10.18 -2.04
C LEU A 35 9.54 -9.72 -2.09
N ASN A 36 8.73 -10.27 -3.00
CA ASN A 36 7.31 -9.93 -3.10
C ASN A 36 6.49 -10.50 -1.91
N GLN A 37 6.91 -11.61 -1.30
CA GLN A 37 6.34 -12.08 -0.02
C GLN A 37 6.55 -11.05 1.10
N GLY A 38 7.77 -10.51 1.22
CA GLY A 38 8.07 -9.45 2.18
C GLY A 38 7.20 -8.21 1.95
N LEU A 39 7.07 -7.77 0.69
CA LEU A 39 6.19 -6.65 0.34
C LEU A 39 4.72 -6.93 0.64
N PHE A 40 4.23 -8.16 0.43
CA PHE A 40 2.86 -8.53 0.77
C PHE A 40 2.59 -8.41 2.28
N TRP A 41 3.47 -8.94 3.12
CA TRP A 41 3.35 -8.81 4.58
C TRP A 41 3.46 -7.35 5.04
N TYR A 42 4.33 -6.58 4.39
CA TYR A 42 4.41 -5.14 4.60
C TYR A 42 3.07 -4.43 4.31
N MET A 43 2.39 -4.75 3.21
CA MET A 43 1.06 -4.21 2.89
C MET A 43 0.03 -4.57 3.97
N ILE A 44 0.04 -5.82 4.47
CA ILE A 44 -0.87 -6.23 5.54
C ILE A 44 -0.63 -5.40 6.82
N ILE A 45 0.63 -5.22 7.21
CA ILE A 45 0.99 -4.42 8.38
C ILE A 45 0.56 -2.96 8.20
N THR A 46 0.75 -2.35 7.03
CA THR A 46 0.34 -0.95 6.79
C THR A 46 -1.17 -0.77 6.85
N ILE A 47 -1.97 -1.72 6.33
CA ILE A 47 -3.44 -1.70 6.43
C ILE A 47 -3.89 -1.80 7.90
N LEU A 48 -3.27 -2.69 8.68
CA LEU A 48 -3.57 -2.83 10.11
C LEU A 48 -3.24 -1.54 10.88
N LEU A 49 -2.09 -0.92 10.61
CA LEU A 49 -1.71 0.34 11.24
C LEU A 49 -2.60 1.51 10.82
N LEU A 50 -3.03 1.58 9.55
CA LEU A 50 -3.99 2.60 9.08
C LEU A 50 -5.35 2.46 9.76
N THR A 51 -5.82 1.21 9.91
CA THR A 51 -7.07 0.91 10.65
C THR A 51 -6.96 1.36 12.10
N TRP A 52 -5.81 1.09 12.74
CA TRP A 52 -5.54 1.51 14.10
C TRP A 52 -5.52 3.04 14.25
N ILE A 53 -4.86 3.76 13.33
CA ILE A 53 -4.85 5.23 13.34
C ILE A 53 -6.22 5.83 13.09
N GLY A 54 -7.06 5.20 12.27
CA GLY A 54 -8.44 5.66 12.04
C GLY A 54 -9.29 5.72 13.31
N ALA A 55 -8.95 4.93 14.33
CA ALA A 55 -9.63 4.92 15.63
C ALA A 55 -9.02 5.88 16.67
N ARG A 56 -7.89 6.53 16.36
CA ARG A 56 -7.20 7.45 17.27
C ARG A 56 -7.66 8.90 17.07
N PRO A 57 -7.58 9.74 18.12
CA PRO A 57 -7.91 11.15 17.99
C PRO A 57 -6.98 11.85 17.00
N VAL A 58 -7.50 12.85 16.30
CA VAL A 58 -6.78 13.63 15.29
C VAL A 58 -5.91 14.68 15.98
N GLU A 59 -4.91 14.20 16.73
CA GLU A 59 -3.96 15.00 17.50
C GLU A 59 -2.52 14.61 17.15
N ALA A 60 -1.56 15.48 17.43
CA ALA A 60 -0.16 15.10 17.35
C ALA A 60 0.15 14.06 18.44
N PRO A 61 0.89 12.97 18.16
CA PRO A 61 1.67 12.68 16.94
C PRO A 61 0.92 11.87 15.86
N TYR A 62 -0.33 11.45 16.09
CA TYR A 62 -1.06 10.53 15.22
C TYR A 62 -1.32 11.07 13.80
N ILE A 63 -1.43 12.39 13.65
CA ILE A 63 -1.58 13.03 12.33
C ILE A 63 -0.37 12.72 11.44
N LEU A 64 0.85 12.88 11.97
CA LEU A 64 2.08 12.66 11.23
C LEU A 64 2.24 11.16 10.89
N THR A 65 1.96 10.29 11.87
CA THR A 65 2.01 8.84 11.65
C THR A 65 1.00 8.41 10.58
N GLY A 66 -0.22 8.95 10.58
CA GLY A 66 -1.22 8.67 9.55
C GLY A 66 -0.77 9.09 8.16
N GLN A 67 -0.16 10.28 8.03
CA GLN A 67 0.40 10.75 6.76
C GLN A 67 1.51 9.82 6.25
N ILE A 68 2.46 9.45 7.12
CA ILE A 68 3.53 8.52 6.77
C ILE A 68 2.95 7.18 6.31
N LEU A 69 2.01 6.61 7.05
CA LEU A 69 1.38 5.34 6.67
C LEU A 69 0.63 5.41 5.34
N THR A 70 -0.05 6.53 5.04
CA THR A 70 -0.71 6.70 3.73
C THR A 70 0.29 6.75 2.58
N ILE A 71 1.45 7.40 2.74
CA ILE A 71 2.51 7.40 1.73
C ILE A 71 3.05 5.99 1.53
N LEU A 72 3.27 5.26 2.63
CA LEU A 72 3.74 3.87 2.61
C LEU A 72 2.73 2.92 1.95
N TYR A 73 1.43 3.16 2.12
CA TYR A 73 0.39 2.39 1.45
C TYR A 73 0.41 2.59 -0.07
N PHE A 74 0.48 3.85 -0.55
CA PHE A 74 0.52 4.11 -1.99
C PHE A 74 1.85 3.67 -2.63
N SER A 75 2.98 3.74 -1.91
CA SER A 75 4.27 3.30 -2.45
C SER A 75 4.34 1.80 -2.71
N TYR A 76 3.62 0.97 -1.95
CA TYR A 76 3.54 -0.48 -2.19
C TYR A 76 3.11 -0.82 -3.62
N TYR A 77 2.09 -0.14 -4.14
CA TYR A 77 1.55 -0.40 -5.48
C TYR A 77 2.53 -0.05 -6.60
N ILE A 78 3.49 0.84 -6.34
CA ILE A 78 4.57 1.18 -7.27
C ILE A 78 5.72 0.17 -7.14
N LEU A 79 6.08 -0.21 -5.91
CA LEU A 79 7.20 -1.10 -5.63
C LEU A 79 6.94 -2.54 -6.08
N ASN A 80 5.73 -3.07 -5.86
CA ASN A 80 5.37 -4.46 -6.15
C ASN A 80 5.64 -4.89 -7.63
N PRO A 81 5.22 -4.13 -8.66
CA PRO A 81 5.55 -4.47 -10.05
C PRO A 81 7.03 -4.26 -10.41
N ILE A 82 7.73 -3.33 -9.74
CA ILE A 82 9.17 -3.10 -9.95
C ILE A 82 9.96 -4.30 -9.43
N THR A 83 9.65 -4.82 -8.25
CA THR A 83 10.36 -5.96 -7.68
C THR A 83 10.08 -7.25 -8.45
N SER A 84 8.85 -7.47 -8.92
CA SER A 84 8.57 -8.63 -9.78
C SER A 84 9.35 -8.56 -11.09
N LYS A 85 9.42 -7.37 -11.72
CA LYS A 85 10.16 -7.17 -12.97
C LYS A 85 11.68 -7.28 -12.81
N LEU A 86 12.23 -6.85 -11.67
CA LEU A 86 13.66 -6.97 -11.38
C LEU A 86 14.09 -8.42 -11.12
N TRP A 87 13.17 -9.26 -10.64
CA TRP A 87 13.44 -10.67 -10.35
C TRP A 87 13.31 -11.57 -11.58
N ASP A 88 12.46 -11.20 -12.54
CA ASP A 88 12.19 -11.93 -13.79
C ASP A 88 13.27 -11.76 -14.87
#